data_AF-A0A4V3WAY1-F1
#
_entry.id   AF-A0A4V3WAY1-F1
#
_cell.length_a   1.000
_cell.length_b   1.000
_cell.length_c   1.000
_cell.angle_alpha   90.00
_cell.angle_beta   90.00
_cell.angle_gamma   90.00
#
_symmetry.space_group_name_H-M   'P 1'
#
loop_
_entity.id
_entity.type
_entity.pdbx_description
1 polymer ?
#
loop_
_entity_poly.entity_id
_entity_poly.type
_entity_poly.pdbx_seq_one_letter_code
_entity_poly.pdbx_strand_id
1 'polypeptide(L)'
;MTLAEFKQAPWQKSHSIYKESALSISPAPEYASSEVLVASLYRTIGFESVSEGSVPQAGRDLERKLQKFRDKQQAAPDGAALGADTWSTVLHGVLESPKLPNQSAKRFLQVTPLVPSLSLFSGSARLSSNSWPAGSLVRRMVWLGSRDHEAALALWKELFAALGVGDDDDVFARWLEQETAAWDASSTWQLAKVEPQEVANLALEDFEGVQFMPAKQFASDLRAIMQAKRAMTRRQWTSLLEAVLRLATVSHVTWLCDVQSRIWRCLSDAIDGAGPDCADDIRKAIFPGSPQYMTYGGKALHALKDKASGYLAARLGTNTLLWYLAEAGVPYGGRLSSSEDIARLCQHVRGNRQALGTAGIRETLADVREREARALNCKKGIGANILEFARHALGQRQTAIQLLRGYDQGYVLRKRGGSPSSPWVVSLGPVSVLALVHCALAGMGGPRSIHRLGQHLAAYGIVVDRHDIARNDLGQQLRMLGLVLDSPDAESGMLLLPPFPANPPLDKEE
;
A
#
# COMPACT_ATOMS: atom_id res chain seq x y z
N MET A 1 -15.73 3.09 26.16
CA MET A 1 -16.88 3.39 25.27
C MET A 1 -17.96 2.38 25.61
N THR A 2 -19.23 2.78 25.63
CA THR A 2 -20.36 1.86 25.85
C THR A 2 -21.02 1.48 24.51
N LEU A 3 -21.88 0.45 24.49
CA LEU A 3 -22.67 0.14 23.30
C LEU A 3 -23.55 1.33 22.87
N ALA A 4 -24.13 2.06 23.83
CA ALA A 4 -24.96 3.23 23.55
C ALA A 4 -24.17 4.34 22.82
N GLU A 5 -22.95 4.62 23.27
CA GLU A 5 -22.05 5.55 22.59
C GLU A 5 -21.69 5.05 21.18
N PHE A 6 -21.43 3.74 21.04
CA PHE A 6 -21.12 3.14 19.74
C PHE A 6 -22.28 3.25 18.75
N LYS A 7 -23.53 2.99 19.18
CA LYS A 7 -24.74 3.17 18.37
C LYS A 7 -24.90 4.60 17.86
N GLN A 8 -24.46 5.59 18.63
CA GLN A 8 -24.54 7.01 18.23
C GLN A 8 -23.47 7.41 17.23
N ALA A 9 -22.26 6.87 17.35
CA ALA A 9 -21.10 7.26 16.54
C ALA A 9 -20.19 6.05 16.18
N PRO A 10 -20.68 5.09 15.37
CA PRO A 10 -20.03 3.78 15.20
C PRO A 10 -18.67 3.83 14.47
N TRP A 11 -18.35 4.96 13.84
CA TRP A 11 -17.10 5.16 13.11
C TRP A 11 -16.00 5.84 13.94
N GLN A 12 -16.33 6.44 15.09
CA GLN A 12 -15.35 7.21 15.88
C GLN A 12 -14.36 6.32 16.63
N LYS A 13 -14.86 5.28 17.31
CA LYS A 13 -14.04 4.35 18.07
C LYS A 13 -14.54 2.93 17.86
N SER A 14 -13.61 2.05 17.50
CA SER A 14 -13.83 0.61 17.45
C SER A 14 -13.49 -0.02 18.80
N HIS A 15 -14.07 -1.18 19.08
CA HIS A 15 -13.71 -2.04 20.21
C HIS A 15 -12.20 -2.35 20.17
N SER A 16 -11.54 -2.39 21.32
CA SER A 16 -10.07 -2.60 21.44
C SER A 16 -9.61 -3.87 20.73
N ILE A 17 -10.28 -4.99 21.01
CA ILE A 17 -10.04 -6.30 20.37
C ILE A 17 -10.04 -6.20 18.83
N TYR A 18 -10.99 -5.44 18.25
CA TYR A 18 -11.03 -5.25 16.79
C TYR A 18 -9.88 -4.37 16.30
N LYS A 19 -9.58 -3.28 17.03
CA LYS A 19 -8.52 -2.32 16.68
C LYS A 19 -7.12 -2.96 16.73
N GLU A 20 -6.90 -3.84 17.69
CA GLU A 20 -5.60 -4.50 17.96
C GLU A 20 -5.39 -5.76 17.10
N SER A 21 -6.39 -6.17 16.31
CA SER A 21 -6.26 -7.29 15.38
C SER A 21 -5.16 -7.05 14.34
N ALA A 22 -4.35 -8.08 14.09
CA ALA A 22 -3.38 -8.10 12.99
C ALA A 22 -4.04 -7.94 11.61
N LEU A 23 -5.32 -8.33 11.49
CA LEU A 23 -6.14 -8.23 10.29
C LEU A 23 -6.94 -6.92 10.22
N SER A 24 -6.76 -6.01 11.18
CA SER A 24 -7.36 -4.68 11.13
C SER A 24 -6.71 -3.82 10.04
N ILE A 25 -7.50 -2.96 9.38
CA ILE A 25 -6.98 -1.93 8.48
C ILE A 25 -6.57 -0.73 9.34
N SER A 26 -5.30 -0.66 9.73
CA SER A 26 -4.74 0.42 10.57
C SER A 26 -3.30 0.76 10.15
N PRO A 27 -2.92 2.04 9.99
CA PRO A 27 -3.81 3.18 9.90
C PRO A 27 -4.76 3.04 8.69
N ALA A 28 -5.98 3.58 8.81
CA ALA A 28 -6.95 3.53 7.72
C ALA A 28 -6.45 4.34 6.51
N PRO A 29 -6.52 3.80 5.29
CA PRO A 29 -6.07 4.50 4.09
C PRO A 29 -6.77 5.82 3.87
N GLU A 30 -5.99 6.78 3.36
CA GLU A 30 -6.43 8.09 2.93
C GLU A 30 -5.88 8.42 1.54
N TYR A 31 -6.17 9.62 1.06
CA TYR A 31 -5.51 10.14 -0.14
C TYR A 31 -3.99 10.00 -0.02
N ALA A 32 -3.40 9.23 -0.93
CA ALA A 32 -1.97 9.18 -1.14
C ALA A 32 -1.71 8.97 -2.63
N SER A 33 -0.83 9.81 -3.18
CA SER A 33 -0.18 9.47 -4.44
C SER A 33 0.93 8.46 -4.17
N SER A 34 1.53 7.95 -5.22
CA SER A 34 2.62 6.99 -5.13
C SER A 34 3.91 7.56 -4.57
N GLU A 35 4.23 8.80 -4.91
CA GLU A 35 5.32 9.54 -4.29
C GLU A 35 5.09 9.70 -2.77
N VAL A 36 3.84 9.90 -2.33
CA VAL A 36 3.51 9.97 -0.90
C VAL A 36 3.79 8.62 -0.21
N LEU A 37 3.56 7.49 -0.89
CA LEU A 37 3.90 6.17 -0.34
C LEU A 37 5.41 6.03 -0.11
N VAL A 38 6.23 6.42 -1.09
CA VAL A 38 7.69 6.35 -0.99
C VAL A 38 8.23 7.35 0.05
N ALA A 39 7.76 8.60 0.04
CA ALA A 39 8.16 9.61 1.01
C ALA A 39 7.81 9.20 2.45
N SER A 40 6.60 8.69 2.66
CA SER A 40 6.16 8.20 3.97
C SER A 40 6.92 6.95 4.41
N LEU A 41 7.31 6.09 3.46
CA LEU A 41 8.20 4.96 3.74
C LEU A 41 9.57 5.43 4.24
N TYR A 42 10.22 6.40 3.60
CA TYR A 42 11.48 6.98 4.08
C TYR A 42 11.37 7.47 5.53
N ARG A 43 10.35 8.27 5.84
CA ARG A 43 10.10 8.75 7.21
C ARG A 43 9.91 7.61 8.19
N THR A 44 9.05 6.66 7.84
CA THR A 44 8.72 5.51 8.70
C THR A 44 9.93 4.62 8.96
N ILE A 45 10.83 4.44 7.99
CA ILE A 45 11.93 3.49 8.13
C ILE A 45 13.21 4.13 8.68
N GLY A 46 13.42 5.43 8.45
CA GLY A 46 14.73 6.06 8.67
C GLY A 46 14.75 7.40 9.40
N PHE A 47 13.60 7.95 9.82
CA PHE A 47 13.52 9.23 10.53
C PHE A 47 12.58 9.17 11.75
N GLU A 48 13.06 8.60 12.86
CA GLU A 48 12.26 8.36 14.08
C GLU A 48 11.61 9.63 14.68
N SER A 49 12.29 10.77 14.60
CA SER A 49 11.81 12.05 15.15
C SER A 49 10.78 12.76 14.26
N VAL A 50 10.53 12.28 13.04
CA VAL A 50 9.74 13.00 12.03
C VAL A 50 8.33 12.45 11.94
N SER A 51 7.36 13.25 12.39
CA SER A 51 5.94 12.95 12.23
C SER A 51 5.43 13.35 10.84
N GLU A 52 4.47 12.61 10.29
CA GLU A 52 3.80 12.98 9.02
C GLU A 52 3.13 14.37 9.06
N GLY A 53 2.68 14.77 10.25
CA GLY A 53 2.01 16.04 10.48
C GLY A 53 2.93 17.26 10.45
N SER A 54 4.24 17.09 10.69
CA SER A 54 5.21 18.18 10.70
C SER A 54 5.76 18.51 9.31
N VAL A 55 5.70 17.56 8.37
CA VAL A 55 6.24 17.70 7.00
C VAL A 55 5.69 18.94 6.27
N PRO A 56 4.38 19.26 6.31
CA PRO A 56 3.86 20.48 5.69
C PRO A 56 4.41 21.78 6.26
N GLN A 57 4.78 21.79 7.53
CA GLN A 57 5.40 22.93 8.18
C GLN A 57 6.88 23.03 7.79
N ALA A 58 7.60 21.91 7.79
CA ALA A 58 9.00 21.84 7.37
C ALA A 58 9.20 22.37 5.93
N GLY A 59 8.33 22.00 4.98
CA GLY A 59 8.37 22.55 3.62
C GLY A 59 8.20 24.08 3.56
N ARG A 60 7.30 24.63 4.38
CA ARG A 60 7.11 26.10 4.49
C ARG A 60 8.29 26.78 5.17
N ASP A 61 8.95 26.10 6.11
CA ASP A 61 10.13 26.61 6.81
C ASP A 61 11.33 26.67 5.87
N LEU A 62 11.52 25.64 5.05
CA LEU A 62 12.53 25.62 4.00
C LEU A 62 12.31 26.74 2.97
N GLU A 63 11.09 26.90 2.44
CA GLU A 63 10.79 28.00 1.50
C GLU A 63 11.08 29.38 2.10
N ARG A 64 10.69 29.61 3.36
CA ARG A 64 11.00 30.85 4.09
C ARG A 64 12.50 31.04 4.31
N LYS A 65 13.23 29.97 4.61
CA LYS A 65 14.70 29.99 4.75
C LYS A 65 15.34 30.39 3.43
N LEU A 66 14.95 29.78 2.32
CA LEU A 66 15.47 30.12 0.99
C LEU A 66 15.18 31.58 0.63
N GLN A 67 13.95 32.05 0.85
CA GLN A 67 13.61 33.45 0.59
C GLN A 67 14.49 34.42 1.41
N LYS A 68 14.72 34.12 2.70
CA LYS A 68 15.58 34.94 3.56
C LYS A 68 17.04 34.98 3.08
N PHE A 69 17.60 33.87 2.60
CA PHE A 69 18.96 33.84 2.06
C PHE A 69 19.06 34.68 0.78
N ARG A 70 18.04 34.63 -0.08
CA ARG A 70 17.95 35.43 -1.31
C ARG A 70 17.86 36.93 -1.00
N ASP A 71 16.90 37.32 -0.16
CA ASP A 71 16.64 38.72 0.18
C ASP A 71 17.84 39.40 0.86
N LYS A 72 18.57 38.63 1.67
CA LYS A 72 19.74 39.12 2.42
C LYS A 72 21.07 38.86 1.71
N GLN A 73 21.06 38.29 0.51
CA GLN A 73 22.25 37.87 -0.24
C GLN A 73 23.25 37.09 0.64
N GLN A 74 22.73 36.19 1.48
CA GLN A 74 23.56 35.38 2.37
C GLN A 74 24.30 34.31 1.57
N ALA A 75 25.54 34.04 1.95
CA ALA A 75 26.28 32.88 1.44
C ALA A 75 25.50 31.59 1.73
N ALA A 76 25.66 30.59 0.87
CA ALA A 76 25.04 29.29 1.05
C ALA A 76 25.47 28.67 2.41
N PRO A 77 24.63 27.81 3.02
CA PRO A 77 25.01 27.07 4.21
C PRO A 77 26.29 26.25 3.99
N ASP A 78 27.04 26.01 5.07
CA ASP A 78 28.22 25.14 5.01
C ASP A 78 27.85 23.76 4.46
N GLY A 79 28.63 23.28 3.48
CA GLY A 79 28.40 22.00 2.80
C GLY A 79 27.43 22.04 1.63
N ALA A 80 26.71 23.16 1.40
CA ALA A 80 25.90 23.34 0.20
C ALA A 80 26.78 23.74 -0.99
N ALA A 81 26.58 23.08 -2.13
CA ALA A 81 27.25 23.43 -3.39
C ALA A 81 26.51 24.54 -4.14
N LEU A 82 25.19 24.67 -3.94
CA LEU A 82 24.38 25.67 -4.64
C LEU A 82 24.01 26.85 -3.75
N GLY A 83 23.88 28.03 -4.36
CA GLY A 83 23.23 29.17 -3.74
C GLY A 83 21.70 29.00 -3.67
N ALA A 84 21.05 29.82 -2.85
CA ALA A 84 19.60 29.71 -2.58
C ALA A 84 18.72 29.80 -3.84
N ASP A 85 19.06 30.68 -4.80
CA ASP A 85 18.32 30.81 -6.07
C ASP A 85 18.41 29.53 -6.93
N THR A 86 19.61 28.99 -7.08
CA THR A 86 19.85 27.79 -7.88
C THR A 86 19.21 26.57 -7.22
N TRP A 87 19.32 26.44 -5.90
CA TRP A 87 18.65 25.35 -5.18
C TRP A 87 17.12 25.44 -5.28
N SER A 88 16.56 26.64 -5.17
CA SER A 88 15.13 26.87 -5.42
C SER A 88 14.72 26.45 -6.84
N THR A 89 15.57 26.71 -7.83
CA THR A 89 15.34 26.27 -9.23
C THR A 89 15.38 24.76 -9.38
N VAL A 90 16.27 24.07 -8.68
CA VAL A 90 16.31 22.59 -8.67
C VAL A 90 15.03 22.02 -8.04
N LEU A 91 14.61 22.55 -6.89
CA LEU A 91 13.40 22.11 -6.19
C LEU A 91 12.12 22.34 -7.02
N HIS A 92 11.95 23.53 -7.60
CA HIS A 92 10.74 23.90 -8.35
C HIS A 92 10.80 23.60 -9.85
N GLY A 93 11.93 23.11 -10.36
CA GLY A 93 12.10 22.80 -11.78
C GLY A 93 12.36 21.31 -12.03
N VAL A 94 13.45 20.80 -11.47
CA VAL A 94 13.92 19.43 -11.74
C VAL A 94 13.16 18.39 -10.91
N LEU A 95 12.90 18.72 -9.64
CA LEU A 95 12.34 17.77 -8.68
C LEU A 95 10.82 17.92 -8.49
N GLU A 96 10.22 19.05 -8.87
CA GLU A 96 8.80 19.33 -8.65
C GLU A 96 7.92 18.28 -9.31
N SER A 97 7.04 17.68 -8.51
CA SER A 97 6.06 16.72 -9.00
C SER A 97 4.97 17.45 -9.79
N PRO A 98 4.56 16.97 -10.98
CA PRO A 98 3.63 17.71 -11.83
C PRO A 98 2.28 17.99 -11.16
N LYS A 99 1.79 19.23 -11.21
CA LYS A 99 0.51 19.59 -10.59
C LYS A 99 -0.66 18.90 -11.29
N LEU A 100 -1.69 18.57 -10.51
CA LEU A 100 -2.99 18.13 -11.06
C LEU A 100 -3.77 19.35 -11.60
N PRO A 101 -4.66 19.20 -12.61
CA PRO A 101 -5.42 20.30 -13.21
C PRO A 101 -6.15 21.22 -12.22
N ASN A 102 -6.62 20.67 -11.09
CA ASN A 102 -7.38 21.41 -10.08
C ASN A 102 -6.56 21.73 -8.81
N GLN A 103 -5.25 21.48 -8.83
CA GLN A 103 -4.38 21.76 -7.69
C GLN A 103 -3.98 23.25 -7.72
N SER A 104 -4.18 23.96 -6.61
CA SER A 104 -3.85 25.38 -6.56
C SER A 104 -2.34 25.61 -6.71
N ALA A 105 -1.97 26.69 -7.39
CA ALA A 105 -0.56 27.08 -7.55
C ALA A 105 0.11 27.46 -6.22
N LYS A 106 -0.67 27.79 -5.18
CA LYS A 106 -0.24 28.37 -3.90
C LYS A 106 0.08 27.36 -2.79
N ARG A 107 0.31 26.08 -3.07
CA ARG A 107 0.44 25.08 -1.99
C ARG A 107 1.63 24.16 -2.14
N PHE A 108 2.42 24.15 -1.06
CA PHE A 108 3.31 23.12 -0.53
C PHE A 108 4.23 22.45 -1.55
N LEU A 109 5.53 22.65 -1.33
CA LEU A 109 6.61 21.99 -2.05
C LEU A 109 6.37 20.46 -2.13
N GLN A 110 5.96 20.00 -3.31
CA GLN A 110 5.83 18.58 -3.62
C GLN A 110 6.92 18.21 -4.62
N VAL A 111 7.93 17.49 -4.14
CA VAL A 111 9.05 17.01 -4.95
C VAL A 111 9.04 15.49 -5.02
N THR A 112 9.64 14.96 -6.08
CA THR A 112 9.85 13.53 -6.22
C THR A 112 10.76 13.04 -5.09
N PRO A 113 10.39 12.02 -4.30
CA PRO A 113 11.21 11.50 -3.22
C PRO A 113 12.33 10.60 -3.76
N LEU A 114 13.34 11.19 -4.42
CA LEU A 114 14.47 10.45 -4.99
C LEU A 114 15.42 9.95 -3.91
N VAL A 115 15.65 10.77 -2.90
CA VAL A 115 16.57 10.50 -1.79
C VAL A 115 15.84 10.70 -0.46
N PRO A 116 16.27 10.04 0.63
CA PRO A 116 15.55 10.08 1.90
C PRO A 116 15.33 11.50 2.44
N SER A 117 16.35 12.36 2.40
CA SER A 117 16.30 13.72 2.97
C SER A 117 15.18 14.60 2.41
N LEU A 118 14.78 14.41 1.14
CA LEU A 118 13.64 15.14 0.54
C LEU A 118 12.31 14.84 1.24
N SER A 119 12.19 13.69 1.90
CA SER A 119 10.98 13.29 2.62
C SER A 119 10.77 14.07 3.92
N LEU A 120 11.78 14.80 4.42
CA LEU A 120 11.68 15.61 5.65
C LEU A 120 10.71 16.78 5.48
N PHE A 121 10.61 17.32 4.28
CA PHE A 121 9.83 18.53 3.99
C PHE A 121 8.84 18.37 2.82
N SER A 122 8.74 17.18 2.22
CA SER A 122 7.86 16.92 1.08
C SER A 122 7.13 15.57 1.12
N GLY A 123 6.12 15.41 0.27
CA GLY A 123 5.41 14.15 0.08
C GLY A 123 4.54 13.71 1.26
N SER A 124 3.85 14.65 1.92
CA SER A 124 2.82 14.33 2.94
C SER A 124 1.45 14.08 2.28
N ALA A 125 0.65 13.18 2.84
CA ALA A 125 -0.71 12.88 2.37
C ALA A 125 -1.65 14.09 2.49
N ARG A 126 -1.47 14.89 3.55
CA ARG A 126 -2.26 16.11 3.82
C ARG A 126 -1.33 17.28 4.14
N LEU A 127 -1.88 18.48 3.97
CA LEU A 127 -1.23 19.72 4.41
C LEU A 127 -1.57 20.10 5.87
N SER A 128 -2.00 19.13 6.67
CA SER A 128 -2.48 19.31 8.04
C SER A 128 -1.72 18.39 9.01
N SER A 129 -1.73 18.74 10.30
CA SER A 129 -1.02 18.00 11.36
C SER A 129 -1.47 16.55 11.55
N ASN A 130 -2.71 16.19 11.17
CA ASN A 130 -3.20 14.81 11.23
C ASN A 130 -3.11 14.15 9.84
N SER A 131 -1.89 14.00 9.34
CA SER A 131 -1.61 13.37 8.04
C SER A 131 -1.40 11.87 8.21
N TRP A 132 -1.85 11.09 7.22
CA TRP A 132 -1.81 9.63 7.27
C TRP A 132 -0.38 9.07 7.08
N PRO A 133 0.14 8.23 8.00
CA PRO A 133 1.45 7.59 7.85
C PRO A 133 1.35 6.33 6.98
N ALA A 134 1.34 6.56 5.66
CA ALA A 134 1.24 5.47 4.69
C ALA A 134 2.44 4.50 4.73
N GLY A 135 3.62 4.94 5.16
CA GLY A 135 4.77 4.06 5.39
C GLY A 135 4.53 3.02 6.48
N SER A 136 3.69 3.30 7.47
CA SER A 136 3.27 2.31 8.47
C SER A 136 2.48 1.15 7.86
N LEU A 137 1.72 1.39 6.77
CA LEU A 137 1.07 0.31 6.02
C LEU A 137 2.12 -0.62 5.38
N VAL A 138 3.16 -0.05 4.77
CA VAL A 138 4.26 -0.83 4.18
C VAL A 138 4.97 -1.65 5.25
N ARG A 139 5.28 -1.04 6.41
CA ARG A 139 5.84 -1.75 7.57
C ARG A 139 4.97 -2.93 7.98
N ARG A 140 3.66 -2.72 8.17
CA ARG A 140 2.74 -3.81 8.53
C ARG A 140 2.69 -4.92 7.48
N MET A 141 2.74 -4.57 6.19
CA MET A 141 2.80 -5.55 5.11
C MET A 141 4.08 -6.40 5.15
N VAL A 142 5.23 -5.82 5.52
CA VAL A 142 6.47 -6.57 5.69
C VAL A 142 6.33 -7.63 6.79
N TRP A 143 5.72 -7.28 7.94
CA TRP A 143 5.49 -8.24 9.01
C TRP A 143 4.43 -9.29 8.67
N LEU A 144 3.27 -8.89 8.14
CA LEU A 144 2.24 -9.85 7.72
C LEU A 144 2.71 -10.77 6.58
N GLY A 145 3.59 -10.26 5.71
CA GLY A 145 4.16 -10.99 4.58
C GLY A 145 5.37 -11.88 4.93
N SER A 146 5.82 -11.85 6.18
CA SER A 146 6.97 -12.62 6.65
C SER A 146 6.53 -13.70 7.63
N ARG A 147 7.26 -14.83 7.61
CA ARG A 147 6.98 -16.02 8.42
C ARG A 147 6.96 -15.72 9.92
N ASP A 148 7.90 -14.89 10.37
CA ASP A 148 8.11 -14.52 11.77
C ASP A 148 8.70 -13.11 11.88
N HIS A 149 8.90 -12.66 13.12
CA HIS A 149 9.41 -11.33 13.43
C HIS A 149 10.85 -11.14 12.93
N GLU A 150 11.69 -12.17 13.02
CA GLU A 150 13.11 -12.09 12.64
C GLU A 150 13.26 -11.93 11.13
N ALA A 151 12.53 -12.71 10.34
CA ALA A 151 12.48 -12.61 8.89
C ALA A 151 11.94 -11.24 8.43
N ALA A 152 10.94 -10.71 9.14
CA ALA A 152 10.39 -9.37 8.87
C ALA A 152 11.42 -8.27 9.16
N LEU A 153 12.10 -8.37 10.31
CA LEU A 153 13.11 -7.40 10.72
C LEU A 153 14.33 -7.43 9.80
N ALA A 154 14.75 -8.61 9.34
CA ALA A 154 15.82 -8.75 8.36
C ALA A 154 15.44 -8.06 7.04
N LEU A 155 14.26 -8.33 6.49
CA LEU A 155 13.75 -7.66 5.29
C LEU A 155 13.63 -6.14 5.49
N TRP A 156 13.19 -5.70 6.67
CA TRP A 156 13.09 -4.27 6.98
C TRP A 156 14.47 -3.58 7.02
N LYS A 157 15.49 -4.24 7.58
CA LYS A 157 16.88 -3.75 7.59
C LYS A 157 17.48 -3.70 6.19
N GLU A 158 17.25 -4.74 5.38
CA GLU A 158 17.65 -4.76 3.97
C GLU A 158 17.01 -3.60 3.19
N LEU A 159 15.71 -3.36 3.40
CA LEU A 159 14.98 -2.26 2.78
C LEU A 159 15.52 -0.90 3.21
N PHE A 160 15.81 -0.71 4.50
CA PHE A 160 16.46 0.49 5.01
C PHE A 160 17.79 0.76 4.29
N ALA A 161 18.65 -0.25 4.19
CA ALA A 161 19.94 -0.14 3.51
C ALA A 161 19.77 0.19 2.01
N ALA A 162 18.85 -0.49 1.33
CA ALA A 162 18.56 -0.23 -0.09
C ALA A 162 18.00 1.19 -0.33
N LEU A 163 17.17 1.69 0.59
CA LEU A 163 16.61 3.05 0.55
C LEU A 163 17.64 4.13 0.87
N GLY A 164 18.71 3.82 1.59
CA GLY A 164 19.84 4.72 1.76
C GLY A 164 20.46 5.13 0.42
N VAL A 165 21.21 6.24 0.44
CA VAL A 165 22.07 6.68 -0.65
C VAL A 165 23.50 6.35 -0.23
N GLY A 166 24.18 5.48 -1.00
CA GLY A 166 25.55 5.06 -0.75
C GLY A 166 26.46 5.29 -1.96
N ASP A 167 27.70 4.79 -1.89
CA ASP A 167 28.69 4.97 -2.95
C ASP A 167 28.33 4.30 -4.28
N ASP A 168 27.52 3.24 -4.20
CA ASP A 168 26.98 2.51 -5.37
C ASP A 168 25.84 3.28 -6.07
N ASP A 169 25.26 4.33 -5.46
CA ASP A 169 24.25 5.15 -6.10
C ASP A 169 24.88 6.16 -7.08
N ASP A 170 24.12 6.55 -8.10
CA ASP A 170 24.60 7.49 -9.11
C ASP A 170 24.99 8.85 -8.52
N VAL A 171 25.87 9.57 -9.23
CA VAL A 171 26.45 10.84 -8.76
C VAL A 171 25.37 11.88 -8.44
N PHE A 172 24.27 11.88 -9.19
CA PHE A 172 23.18 12.83 -8.96
C PHE A 172 22.46 12.54 -7.64
N ALA A 173 22.19 11.28 -7.32
CA ALA A 173 21.59 10.90 -6.04
C ALA A 173 22.47 11.26 -4.85
N ARG A 174 23.78 10.96 -4.93
CA ARG A 174 24.76 11.30 -3.87
C ARG A 174 24.86 12.80 -3.64
N TRP A 175 25.01 13.56 -4.73
CA TRP A 175 25.01 15.01 -4.66
C TRP A 175 23.69 15.56 -4.08
N LEU A 176 22.54 15.03 -4.51
CA LEU A 176 21.24 15.51 -4.07
C LEU A 176 21.00 15.27 -2.57
N GLU A 177 21.42 14.13 -2.04
CA GLU A 177 21.33 13.85 -0.60
C GLU A 177 22.21 14.81 0.21
N GLN A 178 23.45 15.04 -0.23
CA GLN A 178 24.37 15.99 0.40
C GLN A 178 23.85 17.43 0.36
N GLU A 179 23.41 17.88 -0.82
CA GLU A 179 22.87 19.24 -1.02
C GLU A 179 21.65 19.44 -0.13
N THR A 180 20.71 18.50 -0.12
CA THR A 180 19.50 18.59 0.68
C THR A 180 19.82 18.66 2.18
N ALA A 181 20.75 17.84 2.66
CA ALA A 181 21.17 17.82 4.06
C ALA A 181 21.82 19.15 4.51
N ALA A 182 22.56 19.84 3.62
CA ALA A 182 23.12 21.15 3.92
C ALA A 182 22.05 22.24 4.11
N TRP A 183 20.92 22.11 3.40
CA TRP A 183 19.78 23.02 3.52
C TRP A 183 18.84 22.68 4.68
N ASP A 184 18.75 21.41 5.08
CA ASP A 184 17.89 20.92 6.17
C ASP A 184 18.60 19.80 6.99
N ALA A 185 19.39 20.22 7.98
CA ALA A 185 20.18 19.32 8.83
C ALA A 185 19.40 18.77 10.06
N SER A 186 18.07 18.84 10.03
CA SER A 186 17.26 18.64 11.25
C SER A 186 17.11 17.17 11.67
N SER A 187 17.46 16.20 10.83
CA SER A 187 17.30 14.77 11.14
C SER A 187 18.34 13.90 10.42
N THR A 188 18.81 12.86 11.12
CA THR A 188 19.81 11.91 10.61
C THR A 188 19.12 10.66 10.10
N TRP A 189 19.55 10.16 8.93
CA TRP A 189 19.08 8.87 8.38
C TRP A 189 19.57 7.71 9.25
N GLN A 190 18.69 7.13 10.04
CA GLN A 190 18.98 6.01 10.95
C GLN A 190 17.78 5.08 11.05
N LEU A 191 18.02 3.78 11.14
CA LEU A 191 16.95 2.79 11.21
C LEU A 191 16.02 3.10 12.39
N ALA A 192 14.79 3.49 12.08
CA ALA A 192 13.80 3.85 13.08
C ALA A 192 13.38 2.62 13.88
N LYS A 193 13.18 2.80 15.18
CA LYS A 193 12.70 1.74 16.06
C LYS A 193 11.32 1.25 15.61
N VAL A 194 11.13 -0.06 15.64
CA VAL A 194 9.84 -0.70 15.37
C VAL A 194 9.23 -1.11 16.70
N GLU A 195 8.14 -0.45 17.09
CA GLU A 195 7.43 -0.80 18.30
C GLU A 195 6.65 -2.12 18.10
N PRO A 196 6.81 -3.13 18.98
CA PRO A 196 6.15 -4.43 18.83
C PRO A 196 4.61 -4.37 18.72
N GLN A 197 4.01 -3.30 19.22
CA GLN A 197 2.56 -3.09 19.22
C GLN A 197 2.03 -2.62 17.85
N GLU A 198 2.90 -2.13 16.97
CA GLU A 198 2.53 -1.57 15.66
C GLU A 198 2.56 -2.62 14.55
N VAL A 199 3.16 -3.78 14.83
CA VAL A 199 3.42 -4.84 13.85
C VAL A 199 2.93 -6.18 14.38
N ALA A 200 2.52 -7.05 13.47
CA ALA A 200 2.11 -8.41 13.81
C ALA A 200 2.40 -9.33 12.62
N ASN A 201 2.90 -10.53 12.92
CA ASN A 201 2.92 -11.64 11.97
C ASN A 201 1.59 -12.40 12.07
N LEU A 202 1.24 -13.14 11.02
CA LEU A 202 0.16 -14.12 11.11
C LEU A 202 0.59 -15.33 11.93
N ALA A 203 -0.38 -16.05 12.50
CA ALA A 203 -0.12 -17.36 13.07
C ALA A 203 0.52 -18.27 12.00
N LEU A 204 1.44 -19.14 12.43
CA LEU A 204 2.25 -19.91 11.48
C LEU A 204 1.38 -20.80 10.58
N GLU A 205 0.35 -21.46 11.14
CA GLU A 205 -0.56 -22.29 10.33
C GLU A 205 -1.33 -21.47 9.28
N ASP A 206 -1.68 -20.22 9.59
CA ASP A 206 -2.32 -19.33 8.62
C ASP A 206 -1.31 -18.84 7.58
N PHE A 207 -0.09 -18.49 7.98
CA PHE A 207 0.94 -18.04 7.04
C PHE A 207 1.30 -19.11 5.99
N GLU A 208 1.33 -20.37 6.40
CA GLU A 208 1.58 -21.51 5.53
C GLU A 208 0.32 -21.94 4.75
N GLY A 209 -0.85 -21.93 5.38
CA GLY A 209 -2.10 -22.40 4.80
C GLY A 209 -2.80 -21.42 3.85
N VAL A 210 -2.48 -20.13 3.91
CA VAL A 210 -3.09 -19.11 3.05
C VAL A 210 -2.40 -19.05 1.68
N GLN A 211 -3.15 -19.36 0.63
CA GLN A 211 -2.67 -19.36 -0.75
C GLN A 211 -2.51 -17.96 -1.34
N PHE A 212 -3.48 -17.07 -1.12
CA PHE A 212 -3.46 -15.71 -1.62
C PHE A 212 -3.27 -14.71 -0.49
N MET A 213 -2.12 -14.04 -0.49
CA MET A 213 -1.75 -13.01 0.48
C MET A 213 -0.85 -11.96 -0.17
N PRO A 214 -1.38 -10.78 -0.54
CA PRO A 214 -0.60 -9.74 -1.21
C PRO A 214 0.64 -9.29 -0.43
N ALA A 215 0.58 -9.32 0.91
CA ALA A 215 1.73 -9.00 1.76
C ALA A 215 2.87 -10.02 1.60
N LYS A 216 2.56 -11.31 1.47
CA LYS A 216 3.55 -12.38 1.24
C LYS A 216 4.20 -12.25 -0.13
N GLN A 217 3.42 -11.96 -1.18
CA GLN A 217 3.96 -11.65 -2.50
C GLN A 217 4.85 -10.39 -2.45
N PHE A 218 4.38 -9.34 -1.79
CA PHE A 218 5.12 -8.09 -1.64
C PHE A 218 6.47 -8.26 -0.93
N ALA A 219 6.56 -9.10 0.10
CA ALA A 219 7.83 -9.38 0.77
C ALA A 219 8.86 -10.07 -0.15
N SER A 220 8.40 -10.89 -1.10
CA SER A 220 9.25 -11.46 -2.15
C SER A 220 9.68 -10.39 -3.16
N ASP A 221 8.73 -9.58 -3.61
CA ASP A 221 8.94 -8.58 -4.65
C ASP A 221 9.85 -7.44 -4.19
N LEU A 222 9.76 -7.05 -2.91
CA LEU A 222 10.71 -6.12 -2.31
C LEU A 222 12.15 -6.61 -2.45
N ARG A 223 12.43 -7.89 -2.18
CA ARG A 223 13.77 -8.45 -2.34
C ARG A 223 14.23 -8.39 -3.79
N ALA A 224 13.36 -8.77 -4.72
CA ALA A 224 13.66 -8.70 -6.14
C ALA A 224 14.01 -7.26 -6.59
N ILE A 225 13.21 -6.28 -6.17
CA ILE A 225 13.44 -4.87 -6.50
C ILE A 225 14.73 -4.34 -5.86
N MET A 226 15.01 -4.66 -4.60
CA MET A 226 16.25 -4.24 -3.93
C MET A 226 17.48 -4.77 -4.66
N GLN A 227 17.45 -6.02 -5.13
CA GLN A 227 18.54 -6.61 -5.91
C GLN A 227 18.79 -5.87 -7.23
N ALA A 228 17.74 -5.35 -7.88
CA ALA A 228 17.89 -4.61 -9.13
C ALA A 228 18.55 -3.23 -8.97
N LYS A 229 18.70 -2.70 -7.75
CA LYS A 229 19.16 -1.33 -7.49
C LYS A 229 20.46 -0.98 -8.22
N ARG A 230 21.47 -1.86 -8.15
CA ARG A 230 22.80 -1.62 -8.73
C ARG A 230 22.83 -1.60 -10.26
N ALA A 231 21.78 -2.09 -10.93
CA ALA A 231 21.73 -2.17 -12.38
C ALA A 231 21.23 -0.88 -13.05
N MET A 232 20.84 0.16 -12.28
CA MET A 232 20.18 1.33 -12.82
C MET A 232 20.39 2.58 -11.96
N THR A 233 19.98 3.74 -12.50
CA THR A 233 20.00 5.00 -11.75
C THR A 233 18.97 4.99 -10.62
N ARG A 234 19.18 5.86 -9.62
CA ARG A 234 18.27 6.05 -8.49
C ARG A 234 16.84 6.36 -8.93
N ARG A 235 16.66 7.22 -9.93
CA ARG A 235 15.33 7.55 -10.47
C ARG A 235 14.61 6.32 -11.02
N GLN A 236 15.33 5.50 -11.80
CA GLN A 236 14.76 4.29 -12.39
C GLN A 236 14.38 3.29 -11.29
N TRP A 237 15.29 3.04 -10.34
CA TRP A 237 15.04 2.12 -9.23
C TRP A 237 13.87 2.56 -8.36
N THR A 238 13.83 3.83 -7.94
CA THR A 238 12.71 4.37 -7.15
C THR A 238 11.39 4.25 -7.92
N SER A 239 11.38 4.40 -9.24
CA SER A 239 10.17 4.22 -10.05
C SER A 239 9.67 2.77 -10.07
N LEU A 240 10.57 1.77 -10.07
CA LEU A 240 10.20 0.36 -9.96
C LEU A 240 9.65 0.04 -8.57
N LEU A 241 10.32 0.51 -7.52
CA LEU A 241 9.85 0.38 -6.14
C LEU A 241 8.46 1.00 -5.97
N GLU A 242 8.28 2.21 -6.50
CA GLU A 242 6.99 2.91 -6.49
C GLU A 242 5.90 2.08 -7.16
N ALA A 243 6.16 1.51 -8.34
CA ALA A 243 5.19 0.69 -9.06
C ALA A 243 4.74 -0.54 -8.25
N VAL A 244 5.67 -1.23 -7.57
CA VAL A 244 5.34 -2.37 -6.70
C VAL A 244 4.57 -1.92 -5.47
N LEU A 245 4.99 -0.84 -4.81
CA LEU A 245 4.31 -0.29 -3.63
C LEU A 245 2.85 0.09 -3.94
N ARG A 246 2.60 0.75 -5.06
CA ARG A 246 1.24 1.14 -5.52
C ARG A 246 0.33 -0.07 -5.62
N LEU A 247 0.76 -1.10 -6.34
CA LEU A 247 -0.03 -2.31 -6.56
C LEU A 247 -0.23 -3.08 -5.25
N ALA A 248 0.86 -3.33 -4.53
CA ALA A 248 0.84 -4.17 -3.35
C ALA A 248 -0.01 -3.57 -2.22
N THR A 249 0.12 -2.27 -1.95
CA THR A 249 -0.62 -1.61 -0.86
C THR A 249 -2.13 -1.61 -1.11
N VAL A 250 -2.56 -1.31 -2.34
CA VAL A 250 -4.00 -1.32 -2.69
C VAL A 250 -4.55 -2.75 -2.71
N SER A 251 -3.78 -3.71 -3.24
CA SER A 251 -4.17 -5.12 -3.23
C SER A 251 -4.30 -5.67 -1.80
N HIS A 252 -3.37 -5.29 -0.91
CA HIS A 252 -3.40 -5.68 0.49
C HIS A 252 -4.60 -5.07 1.24
N VAL A 253 -4.86 -3.77 1.08
CA VAL A 253 -6.05 -3.12 1.66
C VAL A 253 -7.33 -3.78 1.15
N THR A 254 -7.41 -4.12 -0.14
CA THR A 254 -8.55 -4.80 -0.74
C THR A 254 -8.73 -6.22 -0.21
N TRP A 255 -7.62 -6.93 -0.01
CA TRP A 255 -7.61 -8.26 0.62
C TRP A 255 -8.10 -8.19 2.06
N LEU A 256 -7.62 -7.24 2.88
CA LEU A 256 -8.13 -7.02 4.23
C LEU A 256 -9.63 -6.71 4.24
N CYS A 257 -10.12 -5.95 3.26
CA CYS A 257 -11.55 -5.69 3.12
C CYS A 257 -12.37 -6.98 2.87
N ASP A 258 -11.86 -7.87 2.00
CA ASP A 258 -12.50 -9.16 1.71
C ASP A 258 -12.44 -10.11 2.91
N VAL A 259 -11.28 -10.21 3.57
CA VAL A 259 -11.08 -11.03 4.78
C VAL A 259 -12.02 -10.58 5.91
N GLN A 260 -12.09 -9.28 6.19
CA GLN A 260 -13.03 -8.74 7.19
C GLN A 260 -14.49 -9.07 6.86
N SER A 261 -14.87 -8.93 5.58
CA SER A 261 -16.21 -9.30 5.11
C SER A 261 -16.53 -10.78 5.35
N ARG A 262 -15.54 -11.66 5.16
CA ARG A 262 -15.70 -13.11 5.37
C ARG A 262 -15.70 -13.48 6.84
N ILE A 263 -14.85 -12.85 7.67
CA ILE A 263 -14.89 -12.99 9.13
C ILE A 263 -16.30 -12.65 9.63
N TRP A 264 -16.86 -11.52 9.20
CA TRP A 264 -18.20 -11.14 9.62
C TRP A 264 -19.27 -12.14 9.18
N ARG A 265 -19.14 -12.78 8.01
CA ARG A 265 -20.07 -13.87 7.62
C ARG A 265 -20.01 -15.02 8.61
N CYS A 266 -18.82 -15.51 8.95
CA CYS A 266 -18.66 -16.58 9.94
C CYS A 266 -19.27 -16.20 11.30
N LEU A 267 -19.07 -14.95 11.75
CA LEU A 267 -19.63 -14.45 13.00
C LEU A 267 -21.16 -14.29 12.94
N SER A 268 -21.69 -13.82 11.81
CA SER A 268 -23.13 -13.73 11.57
C SER A 268 -23.77 -15.11 11.57
N ASP A 269 -23.17 -16.08 10.89
CA ASP A 269 -23.64 -17.47 10.89
C ASP A 269 -23.60 -18.05 12.31
N ALA A 270 -22.56 -17.73 13.10
CA ALA A 270 -22.47 -18.15 14.50
C ALA A 270 -23.58 -17.56 15.39
N ILE A 271 -24.06 -16.33 15.12
CA ILE A 271 -25.24 -15.76 15.80
C ILE A 271 -26.50 -16.58 15.49
N ASP A 272 -26.59 -17.17 14.29
CA ASP A 272 -27.68 -18.07 13.91
C ASP A 272 -27.48 -19.52 14.43
N GLY A 273 -26.31 -19.82 15.01
CA GLY A 273 -25.94 -21.16 15.46
C GLY A 273 -25.41 -22.07 14.33
N ALA A 274 -25.01 -21.47 13.21
CA ALA A 274 -24.44 -22.13 12.04
C ALA A 274 -22.97 -21.71 11.82
N GLY A 275 -22.42 -22.05 10.65
CA GLY A 275 -21.07 -21.67 10.23
C GLY A 275 -19.99 -22.68 10.66
N PRO A 276 -18.72 -22.43 10.29
CA PRO A 276 -17.61 -23.34 10.58
C PRO A 276 -17.30 -23.46 12.08
N ASP A 277 -16.95 -24.68 12.52
CA ASP A 277 -16.76 -25.02 13.94
C ASP A 277 -15.29 -25.20 14.35
N CYS A 278 -14.35 -25.24 13.39
CA CYS A 278 -12.92 -25.43 13.67
C CYS A 278 -12.05 -24.42 12.89
N ALA A 279 -10.80 -24.26 13.33
CA ALA A 279 -9.85 -23.29 12.76
C ALA A 279 -9.52 -23.54 11.29
N ASP A 280 -9.49 -24.80 10.83
CA ASP A 280 -9.19 -25.15 9.44
C ASP A 280 -10.32 -24.73 8.49
N ASP A 281 -11.57 -24.96 8.88
CA ASP A 281 -12.73 -24.53 8.10
C ASP A 281 -12.90 -23.02 8.12
N ILE A 282 -12.61 -22.38 9.27
CA ILE A 282 -12.53 -20.92 9.37
C ILE A 282 -11.46 -20.38 8.42
N ARG A 283 -10.26 -20.96 8.39
CA ARG A 283 -9.16 -20.51 7.51
C ARG A 283 -9.59 -20.51 6.05
N LYS A 284 -10.21 -21.61 5.58
CA LYS A 284 -10.75 -21.72 4.21
C LYS A 284 -11.88 -20.72 3.93
N ALA A 285 -12.70 -20.40 4.94
CA ALA A 285 -13.81 -19.46 4.80
C ALA A 285 -13.33 -18.01 4.71
N ILE A 286 -12.40 -17.61 5.59
CA ILE A 286 -11.99 -16.20 5.76
C ILE A 286 -10.89 -15.77 4.79
N PHE A 287 -10.00 -16.67 4.40
CA PHE A 287 -8.92 -16.35 3.46
C PHE A 287 -9.30 -16.82 2.05
N PRO A 288 -9.44 -15.90 1.07
CA PRO A 288 -9.77 -16.29 -0.30
C PRO A 288 -8.61 -17.06 -0.95
N GLY A 289 -8.90 -18.11 -1.72
CA GLY A 289 -7.87 -18.88 -2.44
C GLY A 289 -7.37 -18.19 -3.73
N SER A 290 -8.29 -17.67 -4.55
CA SER A 290 -7.98 -17.04 -5.84
C SER A 290 -8.90 -15.86 -6.15
N PRO A 291 -8.84 -14.79 -5.33
CA PRO A 291 -9.74 -13.66 -5.51
C PRO A 291 -9.45 -12.89 -6.81
N GLN A 292 -10.51 -12.38 -7.41
CA GLN A 292 -10.46 -11.54 -8.60
C GLN A 292 -10.94 -10.14 -8.22
N TYR A 293 -10.01 -9.29 -7.79
CA TYR A 293 -10.35 -7.92 -7.38
C TYR A 293 -10.39 -6.97 -8.58
N MET A 294 -9.61 -7.27 -9.61
CA MET A 294 -9.44 -6.46 -10.80
C MET A 294 -9.30 -7.36 -12.02
N THR A 295 -9.81 -6.91 -13.16
CA THR A 295 -9.65 -7.60 -14.44
C THR A 295 -8.92 -6.68 -15.40
N TYR A 296 -7.85 -7.17 -16.03
CA TYR A 296 -7.07 -6.40 -17.00
C TYR A 296 -7.97 -5.90 -18.14
N GLY A 297 -7.85 -4.62 -18.51
CA GLY A 297 -8.74 -3.94 -19.47
C GLY A 297 -10.15 -3.63 -18.93
N GLY A 298 -10.53 -4.20 -17.80
CA GLY A 298 -11.82 -4.00 -17.13
C GLY A 298 -11.87 -2.75 -16.24
N LYS A 299 -13.07 -2.33 -15.86
CA LYS A 299 -13.28 -1.20 -14.91
C LYS A 299 -12.89 -1.64 -13.50
N ALA A 300 -11.97 -0.93 -12.85
CA ALA A 300 -11.45 -1.35 -11.55
C ALA A 300 -12.25 -0.82 -10.34
N LEU A 301 -12.67 0.45 -10.39
CA LEU A 301 -13.18 1.14 -9.19
C LEU A 301 -14.50 0.57 -8.65
N HIS A 302 -15.30 -0.09 -9.49
CA HIS A 302 -16.55 -0.73 -9.04
C HIS A 302 -16.28 -1.93 -8.13
N ALA A 303 -15.42 -2.87 -8.57
CA ALA A 303 -15.07 -4.04 -7.77
C ALA A 303 -14.41 -3.65 -6.43
N LEU A 304 -13.54 -2.63 -6.45
CA LEU A 304 -12.92 -2.10 -5.23
C LEU A 304 -13.95 -1.45 -4.29
N LYS A 305 -14.95 -0.76 -4.83
CA LYS A 305 -16.06 -0.20 -4.05
C LYS A 305 -16.88 -1.28 -3.37
N ASP A 306 -17.16 -2.39 -4.05
CA ASP A 306 -17.91 -3.49 -3.46
C ASP A 306 -17.15 -4.12 -2.28
N LYS A 307 -15.82 -4.27 -2.40
CA LYS A 307 -14.98 -4.73 -1.28
C LYS A 307 -14.95 -3.73 -0.13
N ALA A 308 -14.76 -2.44 -0.40
CA ALA A 308 -14.78 -1.41 0.64
C ALA A 308 -16.14 -1.34 1.36
N SER A 309 -17.25 -1.47 0.63
CA SER A 309 -18.60 -1.50 1.19
C SER A 309 -18.82 -2.71 2.10
N GLY A 310 -18.43 -3.90 1.65
CA GLY A 310 -18.46 -5.13 2.46
C GLY A 310 -17.65 -5.01 3.75
N TYR A 311 -16.45 -4.43 3.66
CA TYR A 311 -15.61 -4.14 4.83
C TYR A 311 -16.30 -3.22 5.84
N LEU A 312 -16.95 -2.15 5.39
CA LEU A 312 -17.64 -1.23 6.30
C LEU A 312 -18.80 -1.93 7.01
N ALA A 313 -19.58 -2.74 6.30
CA ALA A 313 -20.65 -3.54 6.90
C ALA A 313 -20.10 -4.54 7.92
N ALA A 314 -19.01 -5.21 7.59
CA ALA A 314 -18.33 -6.15 8.49
C ALA A 314 -17.76 -5.47 9.73
N ARG A 315 -17.12 -4.31 9.57
CA ARG A 315 -16.59 -3.54 10.69
C ARG A 315 -17.71 -3.13 11.65
N LEU A 316 -18.85 -2.64 11.12
CA LEU A 316 -20.01 -2.34 11.96
C LEU A 316 -20.49 -3.60 12.69
N GLY A 317 -20.71 -4.68 11.96
CA GLY A 317 -21.21 -5.94 12.51
C GLY A 317 -20.33 -6.48 13.64
N THR A 318 -19.04 -6.64 13.37
CA THR A 318 -18.08 -7.19 14.34
C THR A 318 -17.97 -6.30 15.57
N ASN A 319 -17.94 -4.97 15.41
CA ASN A 319 -17.89 -4.06 16.57
C ASN A 319 -19.19 -4.08 17.38
N THR A 320 -20.36 -4.09 16.74
CA THR A 320 -21.65 -4.25 17.42
C THR A 320 -21.66 -5.52 18.24
N LEU A 321 -21.24 -6.65 17.65
CA LEU A 321 -21.18 -7.95 18.34
C LEU A 321 -20.29 -7.92 19.59
N LEU A 322 -19.08 -7.37 19.46
CA LEU A 322 -18.14 -7.29 20.60
C LEU A 322 -18.69 -6.42 21.74
N TRP A 323 -19.31 -5.28 21.42
CA TRP A 323 -19.95 -4.44 22.44
C TRP A 323 -21.16 -5.12 23.10
N TYR A 324 -21.94 -5.88 22.32
CA TYR A 324 -23.07 -6.65 22.85
C TYR A 324 -22.63 -7.75 23.81
N LEU A 325 -21.55 -8.48 23.48
CA LEU A 325 -20.98 -9.48 24.38
C LEU A 325 -20.55 -8.86 25.71
N ALA A 326 -19.94 -7.67 25.68
CA ALA A 326 -19.56 -6.94 26.89
C ALA A 326 -20.77 -6.49 27.72
N GLU A 327 -21.82 -5.96 27.08
CA GLU A 327 -23.05 -5.51 27.78
C GLU A 327 -23.87 -6.66 28.34
N ALA A 328 -23.87 -7.82 27.67
CA ALA A 328 -24.51 -9.04 28.16
C ALA A 328 -23.73 -9.71 29.32
N GLY A 329 -22.64 -9.11 29.81
CA GLY A 329 -21.83 -9.65 30.91
C GLY A 329 -20.95 -10.84 30.51
N VAL A 330 -20.78 -11.09 29.21
CA VAL A 330 -20.00 -12.21 28.65
C VAL A 330 -18.95 -11.70 27.64
N PRO A 331 -18.09 -10.73 28.04
CA PRO A 331 -17.10 -10.14 27.14
C PRO A 331 -16.16 -11.23 26.60
N TYR A 332 -15.82 -11.13 25.31
CA TYR A 332 -14.82 -12.01 24.72
C TYR A 332 -13.42 -11.57 25.16
N GLY A 333 -12.63 -12.47 25.74
CA GLY A 333 -11.27 -12.18 26.22
C GLY A 333 -10.15 -12.53 25.23
N GLY A 334 -10.49 -13.02 24.03
CA GLY A 334 -9.51 -13.46 23.03
C GLY A 334 -9.06 -12.35 22.06
N ARG A 335 -8.35 -12.76 21.02
CA ARG A 335 -7.87 -11.91 19.91
C ARG A 335 -8.68 -12.20 18.63
N LEU A 336 -8.37 -11.48 17.55
CA LEU A 336 -8.98 -11.63 16.21
C LEU A 336 -7.91 -11.63 15.11
N SER A 337 -6.76 -12.23 15.37
CA SER A 337 -5.57 -12.11 14.50
C SER A 337 -5.29 -13.37 13.68
N SER A 338 -5.97 -14.48 13.94
CA SER A 338 -5.79 -15.78 13.27
C SER A 338 -7.11 -16.52 13.02
N SER A 339 -7.09 -17.59 12.23
CA SER A 339 -8.27 -18.46 12.04
C SER A 339 -8.73 -19.10 13.36
N GLU A 340 -7.78 -19.50 14.21
CA GLU A 340 -8.04 -20.04 15.55
C GLU A 340 -8.74 -19.02 16.45
N ASP A 341 -8.28 -17.77 16.44
CA ASP A 341 -8.90 -16.66 17.17
C ASP A 341 -10.36 -16.43 16.74
N ILE A 342 -10.63 -16.47 15.42
CA ILE A 342 -11.97 -16.31 14.89
C ILE A 342 -12.85 -17.54 15.20
N ALA A 343 -12.29 -18.75 15.17
CA ALA A 343 -13.00 -19.98 15.55
C ALA A 343 -13.48 -19.90 17.01
N ARG A 344 -12.59 -19.48 17.92
CA ARG A 344 -12.91 -19.28 19.34
C ARG A 344 -13.97 -18.21 19.55
N LEU A 345 -13.91 -17.10 18.80
CA LEU A 345 -14.98 -16.10 18.86
C LEU A 345 -16.32 -16.68 18.36
N CYS A 346 -16.33 -17.44 17.26
CA CYS A 346 -17.55 -18.09 16.77
C CYS A 346 -18.15 -19.03 17.81
N GLN A 347 -17.32 -19.86 18.46
CA GLN A 347 -17.76 -20.75 19.55
C GLN A 347 -18.32 -19.96 20.75
N HIS A 348 -17.64 -18.87 21.15
CA HIS A 348 -18.11 -17.99 22.21
C HIS A 348 -19.47 -17.37 21.89
N VAL A 349 -19.67 -16.95 20.64
CA VAL A 349 -20.95 -16.41 20.16
C VAL A 349 -22.05 -17.46 20.20
N ARG A 350 -21.78 -18.69 19.71
CA ARG A 350 -22.75 -19.80 19.75
C ARG A 350 -23.15 -20.15 21.17
N GLY A 351 -22.19 -20.25 22.09
CA GLY A 351 -22.43 -20.54 23.50
C GLY A 351 -23.28 -19.50 24.22
N ASN A 352 -23.28 -18.25 23.73
CA ASN A 352 -24.00 -17.13 24.32
C ASN A 352 -25.17 -16.61 23.47
N ARG A 353 -25.63 -17.40 22.48
CA ARG A 353 -26.66 -16.99 21.51
C ARG A 353 -27.96 -16.52 22.17
N GLN A 354 -28.40 -17.21 23.22
CA GLN A 354 -29.63 -16.87 23.93
C GLN A 354 -29.52 -15.48 24.60
N ALA A 355 -28.39 -15.20 25.25
CA ALA A 355 -28.14 -13.90 25.87
C ALA A 355 -28.11 -12.77 24.82
N LEU A 356 -27.42 -13.00 23.69
CA LEU A 356 -27.37 -12.06 22.57
C LEU A 356 -28.75 -11.82 21.92
N GLY A 357 -29.55 -12.88 21.79
CA GLY A 357 -30.91 -12.82 21.27
C GLY A 357 -31.84 -11.99 22.17
N THR A 358 -31.83 -12.26 23.47
CA THR A 358 -32.61 -11.49 24.46
C THR A 358 -32.20 -10.02 24.50
N ALA A 359 -30.93 -9.71 24.25
CA ALA A 359 -30.43 -8.33 24.21
C ALA A 359 -30.79 -7.58 22.90
N GLY A 360 -31.39 -8.25 21.91
CA GLY A 360 -31.83 -7.60 20.67
C GLY A 360 -30.70 -7.20 19.72
N ILE A 361 -29.66 -8.03 19.60
CA ILE A 361 -28.53 -7.74 18.71
C ILE A 361 -28.97 -7.60 17.24
N ARG A 362 -29.98 -8.36 16.80
CA ARG A 362 -30.43 -8.39 15.40
C ARG A 362 -31.08 -7.08 14.98
N GLU A 363 -31.98 -6.59 15.82
CA GLU A 363 -32.68 -5.31 15.64
C GLU A 363 -31.64 -4.18 15.57
N THR A 364 -30.70 -4.17 16.51
CA THR A 364 -29.62 -3.15 16.48
C THR A 364 -28.77 -3.23 15.23
N LEU A 365 -28.38 -4.44 14.78
CA LEU A 365 -27.59 -4.59 13.57
C LEU A 365 -28.33 -4.03 12.35
N ALA A 366 -29.65 -4.26 12.25
CA ALA A 366 -30.47 -3.67 11.20
C ALA A 366 -30.52 -2.14 11.30
N ASP A 367 -30.82 -1.60 12.49
CA ASP A 367 -30.95 -0.17 12.75
C ASP A 367 -29.66 0.60 12.43
N VAL A 368 -28.52 0.10 12.93
CA VAL A 368 -27.21 0.74 12.71
C VAL A 368 -26.84 0.70 11.22
N ARG A 369 -27.14 -0.39 10.50
CA ARG A 369 -26.88 -0.49 9.07
C ARG A 369 -27.74 0.47 8.26
N GLU A 370 -29.03 0.61 8.60
CA GLU A 370 -29.94 1.53 7.92
C GLU A 370 -29.49 2.98 8.15
N ARG A 371 -29.22 3.36 9.40
CA ARG A 371 -28.73 4.70 9.76
C ARG A 371 -27.43 5.06 9.04
N GLU A 372 -26.53 4.08 8.88
CA GLU A 372 -25.21 4.28 8.26
C GLU A 372 -25.15 3.97 6.76
N ALA A 373 -26.30 3.78 6.09
CA ALA A 373 -26.36 3.41 4.67
C ALA A 373 -25.55 4.33 3.74
N ARG A 374 -25.45 5.63 4.05
CA ARG A 374 -24.61 6.58 3.27
C ARG A 374 -23.12 6.28 3.38
N ALA A 375 -22.63 5.92 4.56
CA ALA A 375 -21.23 5.54 4.77
C ALA A 375 -20.94 4.19 4.11
N LEU A 376 -21.86 3.21 4.27
CA LEU A 376 -21.77 1.89 3.64
C LEU A 376 -21.70 1.95 2.11
N ASN A 377 -22.33 2.95 1.49
CA ASN A 377 -22.26 3.20 0.05
C ASN A 377 -20.94 3.87 -0.42
N CYS A 378 -19.97 4.05 0.47
CA CYS A 378 -18.67 4.67 0.23
C CYS A 378 -18.75 6.10 -0.34
N LYS A 379 -19.83 6.84 -0.06
CA LYS A 379 -20.00 8.23 -0.53
C LYS A 379 -19.24 9.25 0.33
N LYS A 380 -18.88 8.88 1.56
CA LYS A 380 -18.13 9.73 2.51
C LYS A 380 -17.34 8.86 3.49
N GLY A 381 -16.39 9.48 4.20
CA GLY A 381 -15.64 8.85 5.28
C GLY A 381 -14.72 7.73 4.78
N ILE A 382 -14.55 6.69 5.60
CA ILE A 382 -13.52 5.66 5.43
C ILE A 382 -13.63 4.94 4.08
N GLY A 383 -14.84 4.59 3.64
CA GLY A 383 -15.05 3.96 2.34
C GLY A 383 -14.66 4.88 1.16
N ALA A 384 -14.96 6.17 1.25
CA ALA A 384 -14.53 7.13 0.23
C ALA A 384 -13.01 7.27 0.22
N ASN A 385 -12.38 7.35 1.39
CA ASN A 385 -10.92 7.43 1.54
C ASN A 385 -10.21 6.20 0.95
N ILE A 386 -10.71 4.98 1.17
CA ILE A 386 -10.16 3.75 0.56
C ILE A 386 -10.24 3.81 -0.97
N LEU A 387 -11.34 4.34 -1.53
CA LEU A 387 -11.49 4.46 -2.98
C LEU A 387 -10.62 5.58 -3.57
N GLU A 388 -10.46 6.68 -2.86
CA GLU A 388 -9.53 7.73 -3.24
C GLU A 388 -8.09 7.21 -3.21
N PHE A 389 -7.72 6.51 -2.15
CA PHE A 389 -6.43 5.84 -2.03
C PHE A 389 -6.18 4.93 -3.24
N ALA A 390 -7.09 4.00 -3.51
CA ALA A 390 -6.94 3.08 -4.65
C ALA A 390 -6.85 3.81 -6.00
N ARG A 391 -7.69 4.83 -6.22
CA ARG A 391 -7.67 5.63 -7.44
C ARG A 391 -6.36 6.39 -7.61
N HIS A 392 -5.84 7.00 -6.57
CA HIS A 392 -4.65 7.86 -6.65
C HIS A 392 -3.33 7.09 -6.59
N ALA A 393 -3.30 5.99 -5.84
CA ALA A 393 -2.14 5.11 -5.80
C ALA A 393 -1.99 4.35 -7.12
N LEU A 394 -3.06 3.75 -7.66
CA LEU A 394 -2.97 2.98 -8.91
C LEU A 394 -3.11 3.83 -10.18
N GLY A 395 -3.79 4.96 -10.12
CA GLY A 395 -4.15 5.75 -11.29
C GLY A 395 -2.99 6.55 -11.86
N GLN A 396 -2.89 6.57 -13.18
CA GLN A 396 -2.00 7.46 -13.92
C GLN A 396 -2.27 8.92 -13.54
N ARG A 397 -1.23 9.61 -13.07
CA ARG A 397 -1.29 11.04 -12.75
C ARG A 397 -1.76 11.83 -13.98
N GLN A 398 -2.86 12.56 -13.81
CA GLN A 398 -3.36 13.47 -14.83
C GLN A 398 -2.68 14.81 -14.61
N THR A 399 -1.66 15.13 -15.41
CA THR A 399 -0.87 16.35 -15.26
C THR A 399 -1.61 17.56 -15.85
N ALA A 400 -1.47 18.73 -15.22
CA ALA A 400 -1.98 19.98 -15.78
C ALA A 400 -1.27 20.38 -17.07
N ILE A 401 0.03 20.06 -17.17
CA ILE A 401 0.88 20.33 -18.34
C ILE A 401 0.90 19.07 -19.23
N GLN A 402 0.49 19.21 -20.50
CA GLN A 402 0.42 18.08 -21.43
C GLN A 402 1.79 17.46 -21.75
N LEU A 403 2.87 18.26 -21.77
CA LEU A 403 4.23 17.77 -21.98
C LEU A 403 4.68 16.77 -20.91
N LEU A 404 4.09 16.83 -19.71
CA LEU A 404 4.38 15.95 -18.58
C LEU A 404 3.43 14.74 -18.51
N ARG A 405 2.63 14.47 -19.55
CA ARG A 405 1.73 13.31 -19.59
C ARG A 405 2.48 11.98 -19.45
N GLY A 406 3.73 11.96 -19.90
CA GLY A 406 4.64 10.81 -19.77
C GLY A 406 5.38 10.74 -18.42
N TYR A 407 5.10 11.62 -17.47
CA TYR A 407 5.78 11.63 -16.17
C TYR A 407 5.51 10.35 -15.37
N ASP A 408 4.24 9.93 -15.31
CA ASP A 408 3.82 8.78 -14.54
C ASP A 408 3.71 7.53 -15.45
N GLN A 409 4.68 6.64 -15.30
CA GLN A 409 4.79 5.37 -16.04
C GLN A 409 4.60 4.13 -15.16
N GLY A 410 4.41 4.32 -13.84
CA GLY A 410 4.27 3.25 -12.85
C GLY A 410 2.81 2.97 -12.47
N TYR A 411 1.85 3.40 -13.30
CA TYR A 411 0.43 3.26 -13.04
C TYR A 411 -0.10 1.85 -13.33
N VAL A 412 -1.20 1.50 -12.67
CA VAL A 412 -1.96 0.26 -12.89
C VAL A 412 -3.38 0.55 -13.38
N LEU A 413 -3.85 1.79 -13.27
CA LEU A 413 -5.11 2.26 -13.84
C LEU A 413 -4.87 3.43 -14.80
N ARG A 414 -5.57 3.43 -15.94
CA ARG A 414 -5.65 4.59 -16.84
C ARG A 414 -7.10 4.90 -17.19
N LYS A 415 -7.37 6.13 -17.61
CA LYS A 415 -8.68 6.49 -18.16
C LYS A 415 -8.86 5.90 -19.57
N ARG A 416 -10.00 5.23 -19.81
CA ARG A 416 -10.39 4.73 -21.14
C ARG A 416 -11.01 5.85 -22.00
N GLY A 417 -10.29 6.95 -22.17
CA GLY A 417 -10.73 8.12 -22.93
C GLY A 417 -10.16 9.44 -22.40
N GLY A 418 -10.28 10.50 -23.20
CA GLY A 418 -9.79 11.85 -22.84
C GLY A 418 -10.75 12.65 -21.96
N SER A 419 -12.01 12.24 -21.81
CA SER A 419 -12.99 12.95 -20.99
C SER A 419 -12.69 12.79 -19.48
N PRO A 420 -12.92 13.84 -18.66
CA PRO A 420 -12.86 13.73 -17.20
C PRO A 420 -13.73 12.61 -16.62
N SER A 421 -14.87 12.30 -17.24
CA SER A 421 -15.82 11.25 -16.83
C SER A 421 -15.45 9.84 -17.31
N SER A 422 -14.38 9.70 -18.11
CA SER A 422 -13.97 8.40 -18.65
C SER A 422 -13.65 7.41 -17.51
N PRO A 423 -14.07 6.15 -17.63
CA PRO A 423 -13.85 5.16 -16.59
C PRO A 423 -12.36 4.83 -16.45
N TRP A 424 -11.94 4.55 -15.22
CA TRP A 424 -10.63 3.98 -14.92
C TRP A 424 -10.64 2.48 -15.20
N VAL A 425 -9.73 2.06 -16.07
CA VAL A 425 -9.54 0.66 -16.43
C VAL A 425 -8.15 0.18 -16.04
N VAL A 426 -8.07 -1.12 -15.73
CA VAL A 426 -6.79 -1.77 -15.42
C VAL A 426 -5.92 -1.81 -16.67
N SER A 427 -4.75 -1.20 -16.58
CA SER A 427 -3.75 -1.16 -17.64
C SER A 427 -2.43 -0.75 -17.02
N LEU A 428 -1.36 -1.47 -17.35
CA LEU A 428 -0.06 -1.27 -16.72
C LEU A 428 0.76 -0.27 -17.51
N GLY A 429 1.32 0.71 -16.81
CA GLY A 429 2.33 1.59 -17.38
C GLY A 429 3.65 0.84 -17.63
N PRO A 430 4.51 1.34 -18.53
CA PRO A 430 5.77 0.70 -18.89
C PRO A 430 6.66 0.31 -17.70
N VAL A 431 6.76 1.18 -16.68
CA VAL A 431 7.56 0.92 -15.48
C VAL A 431 6.91 -0.15 -14.60
N SER A 432 5.59 -0.18 -14.51
CA SER A 432 4.88 -1.28 -13.82
C SER A 432 5.09 -2.61 -14.54
N VAL A 433 5.06 -2.63 -15.87
CA VAL A 433 5.36 -3.84 -16.64
C VAL A 433 6.79 -4.31 -16.34
N LEU A 434 7.78 -3.42 -16.42
CA LEU A 434 9.18 -3.76 -16.10
C LEU A 434 9.33 -4.32 -14.68
N ALA A 435 8.76 -3.64 -13.68
CA ALA A 435 8.85 -4.06 -12.29
C ALA A 435 8.21 -5.43 -12.06
N LEU A 436 7.00 -5.66 -12.58
CA LEU A 436 6.28 -6.91 -12.38
C LEU A 436 6.87 -8.06 -13.18
N VAL A 437 7.45 -7.81 -14.35
CA VAL A 437 8.20 -8.82 -15.10
C VAL A 437 9.48 -9.21 -14.36
N HIS A 438 10.22 -8.23 -13.82
CA HIS A 438 11.38 -8.48 -12.97
C HIS A 438 11.01 -9.34 -11.76
N CYS A 439 9.99 -8.95 -11.01
CA CYS A 439 9.52 -9.70 -9.85
C CYS A 439 9.02 -11.10 -10.22
N ALA A 440 8.27 -11.23 -11.32
CA ALA A 440 7.76 -12.51 -11.80
C ALA A 440 8.87 -13.48 -12.24
N LEU A 441 10.05 -12.98 -12.60
CA LEU A 441 11.21 -13.77 -13.01
C LEU A 441 12.30 -13.89 -11.93
N ALA A 442 12.12 -13.24 -10.78
CA ALA A 442 13.11 -13.23 -9.71
C ALA A 442 13.44 -14.66 -9.24
N GLY A 443 14.74 -14.95 -9.08
CA GLY A 443 15.23 -16.28 -8.72
C GLY A 443 15.14 -17.33 -9.83
N MET A 444 14.71 -16.97 -11.05
CA MET A 444 14.67 -17.87 -12.19
C MET A 444 15.85 -17.63 -13.13
N GLY A 445 16.59 -18.70 -13.45
CA GLY A 445 17.80 -18.64 -14.29
C GLY A 445 17.54 -18.50 -15.79
N GLY A 446 16.51 -17.75 -16.22
CA GLY A 446 16.28 -17.47 -17.65
C GLY A 446 14.82 -17.28 -18.05
N PRO A 447 14.54 -17.20 -19.37
CA PRO A 447 13.20 -16.96 -19.91
C PRO A 447 12.14 -17.95 -19.43
N ARG A 448 10.90 -17.50 -19.31
CA ARG A 448 9.76 -18.33 -18.86
C ARG A 448 8.50 -18.05 -19.65
N SER A 449 7.56 -18.98 -19.67
CA SER A 449 6.25 -18.73 -20.29
C SER A 449 5.58 -17.48 -19.71
N ILE A 450 4.91 -16.70 -20.57
CA ILE A 450 4.13 -15.51 -20.18
C ILE A 450 3.08 -15.79 -19.09
N HIS A 451 2.67 -17.05 -18.93
CA HIS A 451 1.80 -17.48 -17.83
C HIS A 451 2.35 -17.10 -16.45
N ARG A 452 3.66 -16.99 -16.28
CA ARG A 452 4.29 -16.53 -15.04
C ARG A 452 3.89 -15.11 -14.68
N LEU A 453 3.82 -14.20 -15.66
CA LEU A 453 3.34 -12.84 -15.42
C LEU A 453 1.85 -12.86 -15.02
N GLY A 454 1.04 -13.71 -15.65
CA GLY A 454 -0.36 -13.90 -15.27
C GLY A 454 -0.53 -14.40 -13.84
N GLN A 455 0.27 -15.39 -13.42
CA GLN A 455 0.29 -15.90 -12.04
C GLN A 455 0.72 -14.82 -11.05
N HIS A 456 1.73 -14.04 -11.40
CA HIS A 456 2.23 -12.95 -10.56
C HIS A 456 1.20 -11.83 -10.38
N LEU A 457 0.52 -11.43 -11.46
CA LEU A 457 -0.60 -10.48 -11.39
C LEU A 457 -1.77 -11.04 -10.57
N ALA A 458 -2.04 -12.34 -10.69
CA ALA A 458 -3.07 -13.01 -9.90
C ALA A 458 -2.74 -13.04 -8.40
N ALA A 459 -1.46 -13.04 -8.00
CA ALA A 459 -1.03 -12.92 -6.60
C ALA A 459 -1.35 -11.53 -5.99
N TYR A 460 -1.65 -10.54 -6.84
CA TYR A 460 -2.20 -9.23 -6.46
C TYR A 460 -3.70 -9.07 -6.78
N GLY A 461 -4.37 -10.15 -7.21
CA GLY A 461 -5.80 -10.15 -7.48
C GLY A 461 -6.18 -9.52 -8.82
N ILE A 462 -5.21 -9.34 -9.73
CA ILE A 462 -5.44 -8.93 -11.12
C ILE A 462 -5.56 -10.18 -11.98
N VAL A 463 -6.71 -10.36 -12.61
CA VAL A 463 -6.93 -11.41 -13.59
C VAL A 463 -6.63 -10.89 -14.98
N VAL A 464 -5.88 -11.69 -15.74
CA VAL A 464 -5.60 -11.46 -17.16
C VAL A 464 -6.12 -12.65 -17.94
N ASP A 465 -6.90 -12.43 -18.99
CA ASP A 465 -7.24 -13.51 -19.90
C ASP A 465 -5.98 -13.94 -20.65
N ARG A 466 -5.57 -15.19 -20.40
CA ARG A 466 -4.37 -15.80 -20.97
C ARG A 466 -4.38 -15.85 -22.50
N HIS A 467 -5.56 -15.95 -23.12
CA HIS A 467 -5.68 -15.99 -24.58
C HIS A 467 -5.53 -14.60 -25.20
N ASP A 468 -5.71 -13.55 -24.39
CA ASP A 468 -5.66 -12.16 -24.85
C ASP A 468 -4.30 -11.50 -24.65
N ILE A 469 -3.38 -12.04 -23.83
CA ILE A 469 -2.10 -11.37 -23.55
C ILE A 469 -1.34 -11.05 -24.83
N ALA A 470 -1.29 -11.98 -25.80
CA ALA A 470 -0.58 -11.75 -27.05
C ALA A 470 -1.17 -10.62 -27.92
N ARG A 471 -2.46 -10.30 -27.75
CA ARG A 471 -3.25 -9.42 -28.62
C ARG A 471 -3.71 -8.12 -27.94
N ASN A 472 -3.68 -8.05 -26.62
CA ASN A 472 -4.10 -6.89 -25.86
C ASN A 472 -2.95 -5.87 -25.67
N ASP A 473 -3.23 -4.76 -24.99
CA ASP A 473 -2.24 -3.71 -24.75
C ASP A 473 -1.06 -4.17 -23.89
N LEU A 474 -1.24 -5.18 -23.02
CA LEU A 474 -0.13 -5.76 -22.25
C LEU A 474 0.89 -6.43 -23.17
N GLY A 475 0.44 -7.26 -24.12
CA GLY A 475 1.33 -7.88 -25.11
C GLY A 475 2.07 -6.87 -25.97
N GLN A 476 1.40 -5.79 -26.37
CA GLN A 476 2.03 -4.70 -27.10
C GLN A 476 3.13 -4.02 -26.26
N GLN A 477 2.85 -3.69 -24.99
CA GLN A 477 3.82 -3.09 -24.08
C GLN A 477 5.02 -4.01 -23.86
N LEU A 478 4.78 -5.30 -23.63
CA LEU A 478 5.83 -6.30 -23.47
C LEU A 478 6.77 -6.37 -24.68
N ARG A 479 6.23 -6.37 -25.90
CA ARG A 479 7.04 -6.33 -27.14
C ARG A 479 7.82 -5.03 -27.29
N MET A 480 7.16 -3.88 -27.04
CA MET A 480 7.80 -2.57 -27.12
C MET A 480 8.97 -2.42 -26.14
N LEU A 481 8.87 -3.05 -24.97
CA LEU A 481 9.91 -3.04 -23.94
C LEU A 481 10.97 -4.13 -24.14
N GLY A 482 10.86 -4.97 -25.18
CA GLY A 482 11.79 -6.07 -25.42
C GLY A 482 11.73 -7.17 -24.35
N LEU A 483 10.59 -7.33 -23.68
CA LEU A 483 10.42 -8.26 -22.56
C LEU A 483 9.87 -9.62 -22.98
N VAL A 484 9.63 -9.83 -24.27
CA VAL A 484 9.14 -11.10 -24.79
C VAL A 484 9.87 -11.54 -26.05
N LEU A 485 9.95 -12.84 -26.23
CA LEU A 485 10.40 -13.51 -27.43
C LEU A 485 9.27 -14.44 -27.90
N ASP A 486 8.84 -14.29 -29.16
CA ASP A 486 7.85 -15.19 -29.75
C ASP A 486 8.53 -16.56 -29.99
N SER A 487 7.98 -17.61 -29.39
CA SER A 487 8.53 -18.97 -29.43
C SER A 487 7.40 -19.97 -29.70
N PRO A 488 7.41 -20.68 -30.83
CA PRO A 488 6.38 -21.65 -31.17
C PRO A 488 6.36 -22.86 -30.22
N ASP A 489 7.48 -23.14 -29.56
CA ASP A 489 7.65 -24.26 -28.63
C ASP A 489 7.14 -23.94 -27.21
N ALA A 490 6.83 -22.67 -26.91
CA ALA A 490 6.23 -22.29 -25.64
C ALA A 490 4.72 -22.52 -25.67
N GLU A 491 4.14 -23.06 -24.59
CA GLU A 491 2.67 -23.32 -24.48
C GLU A 491 1.79 -22.10 -24.80
N SER A 492 2.31 -20.89 -24.61
CA SER A 492 1.64 -19.62 -24.86
C SER A 492 2.08 -18.91 -26.15
N GLY A 493 3.00 -19.48 -26.92
CA GLY A 493 3.64 -18.84 -28.07
C GLY A 493 4.61 -17.71 -27.73
N MET A 494 4.81 -17.39 -26.45
CA MET A 494 5.64 -16.28 -25.98
C MET A 494 6.42 -16.63 -24.70
N LEU A 495 7.71 -16.31 -24.71
CA LEU A 495 8.60 -16.37 -23.55
C LEU A 495 8.86 -14.95 -23.02
N LEU A 496 8.74 -14.78 -21.72
CA LEU A 496 9.07 -13.58 -20.96
C LEU A 496 10.58 -13.56 -20.64
N LEU A 497 11.21 -12.41 -20.87
CA LEU A 497 12.64 -12.17 -20.70
C LEU A 497 12.91 -11.32 -19.44
N PRO A 498 13.99 -11.60 -18.68
CA PRO A 498 14.37 -10.76 -17.55
C PRO A 498 14.82 -9.38 -18.04
N PRO A 499 14.32 -8.28 -17.43
CA PRO A 499 14.63 -6.92 -17.88
C PRO A 499 16.01 -6.44 -17.44
N PHE A 500 16.57 -7.06 -16.40
CA PHE A 500 17.84 -6.68 -15.79
C PHE A 500 18.77 -7.90 -15.70
N PRO A 501 20.10 -7.70 -15.69
CA PRO A 501 21.04 -8.77 -15.46
C PRO A 501 20.75 -9.49 -14.14
N ALA A 502 20.88 -10.81 -14.11
CA ALA A 502 20.92 -11.52 -12.84
C ALA A 502 22.16 -11.05 -12.09
N ASN A 503 22.00 -10.50 -10.89
CA ASN A 503 23.16 -10.30 -10.02
C ASN A 503 23.77 -11.68 -9.77
N PRO A 504 25.09 -11.85 -9.93
CA PRO A 504 25.73 -13.05 -9.42
C PRO A 504 25.37 -13.19 -7.93
N PRO A 505 25.14 -14.42 -7.43
CA PRO A 505 24.98 -14.62 -5.99
C PRO A 505 26.19 -13.96 -5.31
N LEU A 506 25.93 -13.14 -4.28
CA LEU A 506 26.99 -12.65 -3.41
C LEU A 506 27.83 -13.86 -3.00
N ASP A 507 29.09 -13.90 -3.44
CA ASP A 507 30.01 -14.96 -3.09
C ASP A 507 29.98 -15.12 -1.57
N LYS A 508 29.84 -16.38 -1.12
CA LYS A 508 30.11 -16.73 0.26
C LYS A 508 31.58 -16.38 0.48
N GLU A 509 31.85 -15.30 1.21
CA GLU A 509 33.19 -15.07 1.74
C GLU A 509 33.59 -16.30 2.58
N GLU A 510 34.71 -16.91 2.19
CA GLU A 510 35.38 -18.02 2.90
C GLU A 510 35.95 -17.59 4.26
#